data_AF-A0AAV5RRZ9-F1
#
_entry.id   AF-A0AAV5RRZ9-F1
#
_cell.length_a   1.000
_cell.length_b   1.000
_cell.length_c   1.000
_cell.angle_alpha   90.00
_cell.angle_beta   90.00
_cell.angle_gamma   90.00
#
_symmetry.space_group_name_H-M   'P 1'
#
loop_
_entity.id
_entity.type
_entity.pdbx_description
1 polymer ?
#
loop_
_entity_poly.entity_id
_entity_poly.type
_entity_poly.pdbx_seq_one_letter_code
_entity_poly.pdbx_strand_id
1 'polypeptide(L)'
;MSASRAFTRLSSTGAAPSAQASRAMLDSYFTYFKTPVAMRPLVYRPRNANTLLAMDMKDPETKQQIKPLQPVASVPKSAFMQFLRSTGKGSDEFFRWIQPWVSVTPRKRQIFQYFNPQMFQWMLIQSFFVVGDYTRMVGYLYTNRSRFEAAKNPNVYDVDHFMATVLMCSIQRGSVFQFTKSLKANIKLKSLWKNTLQRTQKTGLAPLLLDCYCHQQGITVESTGITFNEVSVALPSTSGLKDAVEKEKFANTYEATYLLTRTIQEFAPNGEVNKEVARFVDEYKALKVELGVTSDIYDQFKITMTELWTVKNTERKKRKAAEAVRDAKETAIENEEAAAEAAKKL
;
A
#
# COMPACT_ATOMS: atom_id res chain seq x y z
N MET A 1 1.64 -26.10 31.60
CA MET A 1 0.87 -26.85 30.59
C MET A 1 0.22 -25.86 29.62
N SER A 2 0.73 -25.83 28.38
CA SER A 2 0.38 -24.80 27.38
C SER A 2 -0.79 -25.30 26.51
N ALA A 3 -1.99 -24.77 26.74
CA ALA A 3 -3.16 -25.09 25.93
C ALA A 3 -3.10 -24.32 24.61
N SER A 4 -2.66 -25.00 23.54
CA SER A 4 -2.81 -24.55 22.15
C SER A 4 -4.29 -24.29 21.86
N ARG A 5 -4.68 -23.01 21.76
CA ARG A 5 -6.02 -22.61 21.32
C ARG A 5 -6.11 -22.83 19.82
N ALA A 6 -6.69 -23.95 19.42
CA ALA A 6 -7.02 -24.25 18.03
C ALA A 6 -7.96 -23.17 17.49
N PHE A 7 -7.44 -22.31 16.61
CA PHE A 7 -8.27 -21.47 15.75
C PHE A 7 -8.87 -22.38 14.68
N THR A 8 -10.19 -22.51 14.65
CA THR A 8 -10.90 -23.19 13.56
C THR A 8 -10.63 -22.41 12.27
N ARG A 9 -9.87 -23.02 11.34
CA ARG A 9 -9.69 -22.49 9.99
C ARG A 9 -11.00 -22.71 9.23
N LEU A 10 -11.57 -21.64 8.67
CA LEU A 10 -12.61 -21.79 7.65
C LEU A 10 -11.95 -22.41 6.42
N SER A 11 -12.27 -23.68 6.16
CA SER A 11 -12.02 -24.33 4.88
C SER A 11 -12.71 -23.54 3.78
N SER A 12 -11.96 -23.15 2.76
CA SER A 12 -12.46 -22.43 1.60
C SER A 12 -13.49 -23.27 0.85
N THR A 13 -14.77 -22.95 1.00
CA THR A 13 -15.76 -23.30 -0.03
C THR A 13 -15.37 -22.52 -1.29
N GLY A 14 -15.33 -23.20 -2.44
CA GLY A 14 -14.64 -22.79 -3.67
C GLY A 14 -15.15 -21.55 -4.43
N ALA A 15 -15.83 -20.60 -3.77
CA ALA A 15 -16.18 -19.32 -4.33
C ALA A 15 -15.49 -18.19 -3.53
N ALA A 16 -14.75 -17.33 -4.22
CA ALA A 16 -14.15 -16.16 -3.59
C ALA A 16 -15.28 -15.28 -2.97
N PRO A 17 -15.21 -14.91 -1.68
CA PRO A 17 -16.27 -14.16 -1.02
C PRO A 17 -16.53 -12.82 -1.75
N SER A 18 -17.74 -12.28 -1.78
CA SER A 18 -17.94 -10.95 -2.41
C SER A 18 -17.09 -9.86 -1.72
N ALA A 19 -16.84 -8.73 -2.38
CA ALA A 19 -16.12 -7.60 -1.78
C ALA A 19 -16.71 -7.16 -0.43
N GLN A 20 -18.04 -7.11 -0.35
CA GLN A 20 -18.78 -6.77 0.86
C GLN A 20 -18.61 -7.84 1.95
N ALA A 21 -18.61 -9.13 1.60
CA ALA A 21 -18.36 -10.21 2.54
C ALA A 21 -16.92 -10.18 3.06
N SER A 22 -15.95 -9.96 2.19
CA SER A 22 -14.54 -9.77 2.55
C SER A 22 -14.37 -8.60 3.53
N ARG A 23 -15.07 -7.49 3.27
CA ARG A 23 -15.06 -6.34 4.15
C ARG A 23 -15.68 -6.65 5.52
N ALA A 24 -16.84 -7.30 5.55
CA ALA A 24 -17.49 -7.68 6.80
C ALA A 24 -16.63 -8.62 7.66
N MET A 25 -15.88 -9.55 7.04
CA MET A 25 -14.93 -10.42 7.73
C MET A 25 -13.80 -9.61 8.40
N LEU A 26 -13.22 -8.67 7.66
CA LEU A 26 -12.17 -7.78 8.18
C LEU A 26 -12.69 -6.95 9.36
N ASP A 27 -13.84 -6.31 9.22
CA ASP A 27 -14.41 -5.46 10.27
C ASP A 27 -14.77 -6.27 11.52
N SER A 28 -15.26 -7.50 11.36
CA SER A 28 -15.51 -8.42 12.47
C SER A 28 -14.22 -8.77 13.22
N TYR A 29 -13.14 -9.03 12.49
CA TYR A 29 -11.81 -9.30 13.07
C TYR A 29 -11.26 -8.10 13.83
N PHE A 30 -11.35 -6.90 13.24
CA PHE A 30 -10.93 -5.67 13.90
C PHE A 30 -11.72 -5.41 15.17
N THR A 31 -13.05 -5.57 15.12
CA THR A 31 -13.96 -5.36 16.25
C THR A 31 -13.60 -6.29 17.41
N TYR A 32 -13.36 -7.58 17.14
CA TYR A 32 -12.93 -8.54 18.17
C TYR A 32 -11.68 -8.10 18.93
N PHE A 33 -10.65 -7.66 18.22
CA PHE A 33 -9.42 -7.19 18.86
C PHE A 33 -9.56 -5.78 19.46
N LYS A 34 -10.57 -5.00 19.03
CA LYS A 34 -10.92 -3.73 19.67
C LYS A 34 -11.57 -3.96 21.04
N THR A 35 -12.48 -4.93 21.15
CA THR A 35 -13.23 -5.29 22.36
C THR A 35 -12.31 -5.53 23.56
N PRO A 36 -12.64 -4.96 24.75
CA PRO A 36 -11.89 -5.18 25.99
C PRO A 36 -11.70 -6.67 26.30
N VAL A 37 -10.52 -7.05 26.79
CA VAL A 37 -10.15 -8.47 26.99
C VAL A 37 -11.13 -9.19 27.93
N ALA A 38 -11.60 -8.51 28.98
CA ALA A 38 -12.60 -9.04 29.91
C ALA A 38 -13.96 -9.33 29.25
N MET A 39 -14.34 -8.53 28.24
CA MET A 39 -15.61 -8.66 27.53
C MET A 39 -15.57 -9.75 26.45
N ARG A 40 -14.40 -10.08 25.89
CA ARG A 40 -14.32 -11.01 24.76
C ARG A 40 -14.90 -12.40 25.06
N PRO A 41 -14.63 -13.04 26.21
CA PRO A 41 -15.23 -14.33 26.53
C PRO A 41 -16.75 -14.24 26.67
N LEU A 42 -17.29 -13.14 27.18
CA LEU A 42 -18.73 -12.95 27.37
C LEU A 42 -19.44 -12.76 26.03
N VAL A 43 -18.87 -11.92 25.16
CA VAL A 43 -19.49 -11.54 23.88
C VAL A 43 -19.32 -12.59 22.78
N TYR A 44 -18.15 -13.23 22.67
CA TYR A 44 -17.81 -14.09 21.52
C TYR A 44 -17.84 -15.59 21.82
N ARG A 45 -18.37 -16.03 22.98
CA ARG A 45 -18.55 -17.46 23.29
C ARG A 45 -20.04 -17.78 23.39
N PRO A 46 -20.57 -18.70 22.56
CA PRO A 46 -21.99 -19.02 22.55
C PRO A 46 -22.53 -19.44 23.92
N ARG A 47 -21.75 -20.20 24.69
CA ARG A 47 -22.12 -20.67 26.03
C ARG A 47 -22.40 -19.57 27.06
N ASN A 48 -21.89 -18.35 26.82
CA ASN A 48 -22.05 -17.22 27.73
C ASN A 48 -23.22 -16.30 27.32
N ALA A 49 -23.99 -16.65 26.29
CA ALA A 49 -25.07 -15.82 25.77
C ALA A 49 -26.14 -15.49 26.84
N ASN A 50 -26.57 -16.50 27.60
CA ASN A 50 -27.56 -16.30 28.67
C ASN A 50 -27.02 -15.41 29.79
N THR A 51 -25.73 -15.55 30.13
CA THR A 51 -25.06 -14.71 31.12
C THR A 51 -24.96 -13.26 30.65
N LEU A 52 -24.64 -13.03 29.37
CA LEU A 52 -24.56 -11.70 28.79
C LEU A 52 -25.93 -11.00 28.79
N LEU A 53 -27.00 -11.74 28.46
CA LEU A 53 -28.37 -11.24 28.53
C LEU A 53 -28.77 -10.88 29.98
N ALA A 54 -28.40 -11.73 30.94
CA ALA A 54 -28.70 -11.52 32.36
C ALA A 54 -27.94 -10.34 32.99
N MET A 55 -26.74 -10.02 32.49
CA MET A 55 -25.95 -8.88 32.98
C MET A 55 -26.45 -7.52 32.48
N ASP A 56 -27.43 -7.49 31.57
CA ASP A 56 -28.01 -6.30 30.91
C ASP A 56 -26.97 -5.24 30.50
N MET A 57 -25.83 -5.71 30.00
CA MET A 57 -24.74 -4.82 29.63
C MET A 57 -25.12 -3.99 28.41
N LYS A 58 -24.97 -2.66 28.52
CA LYS A 58 -25.20 -1.73 27.42
C LYS A 58 -23.86 -1.25 26.85
N ASP A 59 -23.82 -1.13 25.54
CA ASP A 59 -22.71 -0.50 24.86
C ASP A 59 -22.67 1.00 25.23
N PRO A 60 -21.54 1.53 25.73
CA PRO A 60 -21.44 2.92 26.14
C PRO A 60 -21.63 3.93 24.99
N GLU A 61 -21.36 3.56 23.74
CA GLU A 61 -21.53 4.46 22.59
C GLU A 61 -22.97 4.44 22.07
N THR A 62 -23.57 3.25 21.92
CA THR A 62 -24.90 3.11 21.29
C THR A 62 -26.05 3.05 22.30
N LYS A 63 -25.76 2.89 23.60
CA LYS A 63 -26.72 2.63 24.69
C LYS A 63 -27.60 1.39 24.47
N GLN A 64 -27.29 0.57 23.47
CA GLN A 64 -28.03 -0.66 23.16
C GLN A 64 -27.45 -1.84 23.94
N GLN A 65 -28.29 -2.84 24.19
CA GLN A 65 -27.86 -4.07 24.85
C GLN A 65 -26.82 -4.81 23.99
N ILE A 66 -25.72 -5.23 24.60
CA ILE A 66 -24.65 -5.96 23.92
C ILE A 66 -25.16 -7.36 23.59
N LYS A 67 -25.31 -7.64 22.30
CA LYS A 67 -25.75 -8.96 21.82
C LYS A 67 -24.56 -9.93 21.72
N PRO A 68 -24.79 -11.24 21.94
CA PRO A 68 -23.78 -12.25 21.64
C PRO A 68 -23.36 -12.18 20.17
N LEU A 69 -22.05 -12.20 19.92
CA LEU A 69 -21.47 -12.19 18.57
C LEU A 69 -20.90 -13.56 18.22
N GLN A 70 -20.82 -13.83 16.91
CA GLN A 70 -20.22 -15.06 16.41
C GLN A 70 -18.73 -15.14 16.79
N PRO A 71 -18.21 -16.33 17.13
CA PRO A 71 -16.78 -16.53 17.35
C PRO A 71 -15.96 -16.03 16.15
N VAL A 72 -14.92 -15.25 16.40
CA VAL A 72 -14.09 -14.71 15.33
C VAL A 72 -13.05 -15.73 14.88
N ALA A 73 -13.18 -16.16 13.63
CA ALA A 73 -12.19 -16.97 12.94
C ALA A 73 -11.00 -16.11 12.47
N SER A 74 -9.85 -16.75 12.22
CA SER A 74 -8.73 -16.08 11.57
C SER A 74 -9.16 -15.63 10.17
N VAL A 75 -9.02 -14.34 9.86
CA VAL A 75 -9.36 -13.82 8.53
C VAL A 75 -8.25 -14.19 7.53
N PRO A 76 -8.58 -14.76 6.37
CA PRO A 76 -7.58 -15.07 5.36
C PRO A 76 -7.01 -13.77 4.76
N LYS A 77 -5.74 -13.80 4.33
CA LYS A 77 -5.11 -12.64 3.67
C LYS A 77 -5.76 -12.30 2.33
N SER A 78 -6.34 -13.30 1.66
CA SER A 78 -7.09 -13.13 0.42
C SER A 78 -8.30 -12.19 0.58
N ALA A 79 -8.97 -12.17 1.74
CA ALA A 79 -10.07 -11.25 1.99
C ALA A 79 -9.62 -9.78 1.94
N PHE A 80 -8.45 -9.48 2.49
CA PHE A 80 -7.86 -8.14 2.38
C PHE A 80 -7.51 -7.80 0.93
N MET A 81 -6.86 -8.72 0.21
CA MET A 81 -6.50 -8.51 -1.19
C MET A 81 -7.72 -8.26 -2.07
N GLN A 82 -8.80 -8.99 -1.80
CA GLN A 82 -10.05 -8.84 -2.52
C GLN A 82 -10.75 -7.50 -2.21
N PHE A 83 -10.81 -7.11 -0.94
CA PHE A 83 -11.31 -5.78 -0.54
C PHE A 83 -10.49 -4.64 -1.19
N LEU A 84 -9.17 -4.79 -1.23
CA LEU A 84 -8.29 -3.81 -1.85
C LEU A 84 -8.55 -3.69 -3.36
N ARG A 85 -8.62 -4.84 -4.07
CA ARG A 85 -8.90 -4.90 -5.50
C ARG A 85 -10.29 -4.39 -5.87
N SER A 86 -11.27 -4.50 -4.98
CA SER A 86 -12.62 -3.97 -5.20
C SER A 86 -12.74 -2.46 -5.00
N THR A 87 -11.72 -1.80 -4.45
CA THR A 87 -11.75 -0.35 -4.25
C THR A 87 -11.64 0.36 -5.60
N GLY A 88 -12.69 1.09 -5.96
CA GLY A 88 -12.79 1.80 -7.24
C GLY A 88 -11.88 3.04 -7.38
N LYS A 89 -11.77 3.54 -8.61
CA LYS A 89 -11.00 4.75 -8.94
C LYS A 89 -11.48 5.95 -8.10
N GLY A 90 -10.54 6.69 -7.51
CA GLY A 90 -10.84 7.90 -6.72
C GLY A 90 -11.56 7.67 -5.37
N SER A 91 -11.78 6.42 -4.94
CA SER A 91 -12.47 6.13 -3.68
C SER A 91 -11.60 6.41 -2.45
N ASP A 92 -12.16 7.10 -1.45
CA ASP A 92 -11.56 7.30 -0.11
C ASP A 92 -11.83 6.13 0.84
N GLU A 93 -12.61 5.12 0.41
CA GLU A 93 -13.04 4.00 1.25
C GLU A 93 -11.87 3.24 1.86
N PHE A 94 -10.83 2.98 1.05
CA PHE A 94 -9.65 2.26 1.52
C PHE A 94 -8.92 3.00 2.65
N PHE A 95 -8.81 4.33 2.54
CA PHE A 95 -8.19 5.17 3.57
C PHE A 95 -9.03 5.23 4.84
N ARG A 96 -10.34 5.46 4.70
CA ARG A 96 -11.27 5.45 5.83
C ARG A 96 -11.25 4.13 6.59
N TRP A 97 -11.03 3.02 5.88
CA TRP A 97 -10.92 1.71 6.50
C TRP A 97 -9.59 1.50 7.20
N ILE A 98 -8.46 1.78 6.56
CA ILE A 98 -7.16 1.49 7.17
C ILE A 98 -6.84 2.44 8.32
N GLN A 99 -7.46 3.63 8.33
CA GLN A 99 -7.22 4.64 9.35
C GLN A 99 -7.42 4.10 10.78
N PRO A 100 -8.61 3.57 11.16
CA PRO A 100 -8.83 2.98 12.47
C PRO A 100 -7.92 1.76 12.74
N TRP A 101 -7.59 0.97 11.71
CA TRP A 101 -6.77 -0.24 11.85
C TRP A 101 -5.38 0.02 12.40
N VAL A 102 -4.69 1.06 11.93
CA VAL A 102 -3.34 1.41 12.42
C VAL A 102 -3.36 2.47 13.53
N SER A 103 -4.53 3.08 13.78
CA SER A 103 -4.71 4.03 14.88
C SER A 103 -4.75 3.36 16.26
N VAL A 104 -5.02 2.05 16.33
CA VAL A 104 -5.02 1.29 17.58
C VAL A 104 -3.64 1.23 18.25
N THR A 105 -3.63 1.03 19.56
CA THR A 105 -2.39 0.91 20.34
C THR A 105 -1.53 -0.27 19.85
N PRO A 106 -0.20 -0.13 19.70
CA PRO A 106 0.71 -1.21 19.27
C PRO A 106 0.67 -2.48 20.15
N ARG A 107 0.18 -2.37 21.39
CA ARG A 107 -0.07 -3.52 22.29
C ARG A 107 -1.03 -4.55 21.69
N LYS A 108 -1.94 -4.14 20.81
CA LYS A 108 -2.85 -5.03 20.06
C LYS A 108 -2.12 -5.67 18.87
N ARG A 109 -1.05 -6.43 19.18
CA ARG A 109 -0.10 -6.98 18.19
C ARG A 109 -0.78 -7.75 17.05
N GLN A 110 -1.87 -8.45 17.33
CA GLN A 110 -2.59 -9.27 16.34
C GLN A 110 -3.10 -8.43 15.16
N ILE A 111 -3.50 -7.18 15.40
CA ILE A 111 -3.95 -6.28 14.33
C ILE A 111 -2.77 -5.89 13.44
N PHE A 112 -1.62 -5.54 14.03
CA PHE A 112 -0.43 -5.16 13.27
C PHE A 112 0.23 -6.33 12.56
N GLN A 113 0.27 -7.51 13.19
CA GLN A 113 0.79 -8.77 12.63
C GLN A 113 -0.13 -9.36 11.57
N TYR A 114 -1.35 -8.83 11.43
CA TYR A 114 -2.19 -9.18 10.30
C TYR A 114 -1.60 -8.66 8.97
N PHE A 115 -0.87 -7.55 8.98
CA PHE A 115 -0.23 -7.06 7.76
C PHE A 115 1.06 -7.83 7.46
N ASN A 116 1.24 -8.21 6.19
CA ASN A 116 2.48 -8.77 5.67
C ASN A 116 3.06 -7.84 4.59
N PRO A 117 4.31 -8.07 4.13
CA PRO A 117 4.96 -7.19 3.17
C PRO A 117 4.21 -7.10 1.83
N GLN A 118 3.68 -8.22 1.35
CA GLN A 118 2.91 -8.29 0.11
C GLN A 118 1.66 -7.40 0.17
N MET A 119 0.96 -7.35 1.31
CA MET A 119 -0.19 -6.46 1.50
C MET A 119 0.22 -5.00 1.38
N PHE A 120 1.33 -4.59 2.00
CA PHE A 120 1.84 -3.22 1.90
C PHE A 120 2.22 -2.84 0.46
N GLN A 121 2.89 -3.76 -0.24
CA GLN A 121 3.17 -3.60 -1.67
C GLN A 121 1.89 -3.39 -2.47
N TRP A 122 0.88 -4.22 -2.28
CA TRP A 122 -0.39 -4.07 -2.99
C TRP A 122 -1.16 -2.81 -2.62
N MET A 123 -1.11 -2.37 -1.36
CA MET A 123 -1.70 -1.10 -0.95
C MET A 123 -1.08 0.07 -1.71
N LEU A 124 0.24 0.07 -1.86
CA LEU A 124 0.98 1.08 -2.62
C LEU A 124 0.60 1.01 -4.10
N ILE A 125 0.61 -0.18 -4.71
CA ILE A 125 0.22 -0.42 -6.11
C ILE A 125 -1.20 0.08 -6.38
N GLN A 126 -2.19 -0.37 -5.61
CA GLN A 126 -3.59 0.02 -5.76
C GLN A 126 -3.77 1.53 -5.56
N SER A 127 -3.11 2.10 -4.54
CA SER A 127 -3.17 3.54 -4.28
C SER A 127 -2.57 4.38 -5.41
N PHE A 128 -1.61 3.82 -6.15
CA PHE A 128 -0.90 4.52 -7.23
C PHE A 128 -1.57 4.37 -8.59
N PHE A 129 -1.91 3.14 -9.00
CA PHE A 129 -2.40 2.84 -10.33
C PHE A 129 -3.93 2.95 -10.46
N VAL A 130 -4.69 2.82 -9.36
CA VAL A 130 -6.16 2.78 -9.43
C VAL A 130 -6.82 3.93 -8.66
N VAL A 131 -6.54 4.06 -7.36
CA VAL A 131 -7.22 5.05 -6.50
C VAL A 131 -6.67 6.46 -6.73
N GLY A 132 -5.35 6.57 -6.92
CA GLY A 132 -4.66 7.82 -7.18
C GLY A 132 -4.21 8.61 -5.95
N ASP A 133 -4.35 8.08 -4.74
CA ASP A 133 -3.98 8.78 -3.50
C ASP A 133 -2.68 8.24 -2.87
N TYR A 134 -1.74 7.83 -3.73
CA TYR A 134 -0.43 7.29 -3.35
C TYR A 134 0.37 8.16 -2.37
N THR A 135 0.34 9.49 -2.54
CA THR A 135 1.14 10.38 -1.66
C THR A 135 0.63 10.32 -0.22
N ARG A 136 -0.70 10.29 -0.03
CA ARG A 136 -1.31 10.11 1.29
C ARG A 136 -1.00 8.73 1.85
N MET A 137 -1.05 7.68 1.02
CA MET A 137 -0.71 6.31 1.45
C MET A 137 0.71 6.21 1.97
N VAL A 138 1.71 6.68 1.21
CA VAL A 138 3.11 6.69 1.65
C VAL A 138 3.29 7.49 2.94
N GLY A 139 2.71 8.68 3.03
CA GLY A 139 2.76 9.50 4.26
C GLY A 139 2.13 8.78 5.46
N TYR A 140 1.04 8.04 5.23
CA TYR A 140 0.35 7.28 6.26
C TYR A 140 1.21 6.11 6.76
N LEU A 141 1.85 5.38 5.85
CA LEU A 141 2.76 4.29 6.21
C LEU A 141 3.99 4.82 6.96
N TYR A 142 4.61 5.92 6.49
CA TYR A 142 5.75 6.52 7.20
C TYR A 142 5.39 6.97 8.62
N THR A 143 4.25 7.64 8.80
CA THR A 143 3.80 8.12 10.12
C THR A 143 3.54 6.97 11.09
N ASN A 144 3.06 5.82 10.60
CA ASN A 144 2.74 4.66 11.42
C ASN A 144 3.88 3.66 11.57
N ARG A 145 5.04 3.87 10.93
CA ARG A 145 6.19 2.95 10.98
C ARG A 145 6.57 2.53 12.40
N SER A 146 6.75 3.49 13.30
CA SER A 146 7.16 3.23 14.69
C SER A 146 6.16 2.34 15.44
N ARG A 147 4.87 2.38 15.07
CA ARG A 147 3.83 1.53 15.65
C ARG A 147 3.98 0.08 15.23
N PHE A 148 4.30 -0.17 13.96
CA PHE A 148 4.57 -1.53 13.45
C PHE A 148 5.83 -2.12 14.08
N GLU A 149 6.87 -1.30 14.25
CA GLU A 149 8.08 -1.69 14.97
C GLU A 149 7.80 -2.04 16.43
N ALA A 150 7.07 -1.17 17.15
CA ALA A 150 6.66 -1.42 18.53
C ALA A 150 5.76 -2.67 18.68
N ALA A 151 4.95 -2.97 17.66
CA ALA A 151 4.12 -4.16 17.59
C ALA A 151 4.88 -5.44 17.16
N LYS A 152 6.22 -5.36 16.98
CA LYS A 152 7.08 -6.47 16.54
C LYS A 152 6.73 -6.99 15.14
N ASN A 153 6.39 -6.09 14.23
CA ASN A 153 6.21 -6.38 12.81
C ASN A 153 7.02 -5.40 11.92
N PRO A 154 8.36 -5.35 12.04
CA PRO A 154 9.18 -4.47 11.20
C PRO A 154 9.22 -4.92 9.73
N ASN A 155 8.99 -6.21 9.49
CA ASN A 155 9.17 -6.85 8.18
C ASN A 155 8.27 -6.26 7.08
N VAL A 156 7.13 -5.65 7.43
CA VAL A 156 6.28 -4.98 6.43
C VAL A 156 6.95 -3.78 5.75
N TYR A 157 8.04 -3.24 6.33
CA TYR A 157 8.87 -2.18 5.75
C TYR A 157 10.20 -2.76 5.24
N ASP A 158 10.14 -3.79 4.39
CA ASP A 158 11.33 -4.42 3.81
C ASP A 158 11.79 -3.80 2.47
N VAL A 159 12.98 -4.18 2.02
CA VAL A 159 13.56 -3.71 0.77
C VAL A 159 12.84 -4.27 -0.47
N ASP A 160 12.55 -5.57 -0.48
CA ASP A 160 12.04 -6.29 -1.66
C ASP A 160 10.60 -5.91 -2.04
N HIS A 161 9.77 -5.56 -1.06
CA HIS A 161 8.35 -5.22 -1.25
C HIS A 161 8.15 -3.72 -1.06
N PHE A 162 8.42 -3.19 0.13
CA PHE A 162 8.05 -1.81 0.46
C PHE A 162 8.91 -0.81 -0.30
N MET A 163 10.24 -0.89 -0.18
CA MET A 163 11.14 0.05 -0.84
C MET A 163 11.07 -0.08 -2.36
N ALA A 164 11.16 -1.30 -2.90
CA ALA A 164 11.07 -1.56 -4.33
C ALA A 164 9.77 -1.00 -4.93
N THR A 165 8.63 -1.17 -4.26
CA THR A 165 7.34 -0.64 -4.74
C THR A 165 7.28 0.89 -4.68
N VAL A 166 7.82 1.51 -3.63
CA VAL A 166 7.91 2.98 -3.55
C VAL A 166 8.81 3.53 -4.67
N LEU A 167 9.93 2.88 -4.97
CA LEU A 167 10.80 3.24 -6.09
C LEU A 167 10.07 3.11 -7.42
N MET A 168 9.45 1.96 -7.68
CA MET A 168 8.64 1.72 -8.89
C MET A 168 7.60 2.82 -9.10
N CYS A 169 6.74 3.06 -8.11
CA CYS A 169 5.73 4.11 -8.19
C CYS A 169 6.36 5.51 -8.36
N SER A 170 7.53 5.76 -7.78
CA SER A 170 8.22 7.05 -7.94
C SER A 170 8.82 7.25 -9.33
N ILE A 171 9.35 6.19 -9.95
CA ILE A 171 9.84 6.18 -11.34
C ILE A 171 8.68 6.47 -12.30
N GLN A 172 7.58 5.73 -12.16
CA GLN A 172 6.37 5.91 -12.97
C GLN A 172 5.77 7.31 -12.81
N ARG A 173 5.76 7.82 -11.57
CA ARG A 173 5.31 9.19 -11.32
C ARG A 173 6.27 10.20 -11.94
N GLY A 174 7.57 9.95 -11.89
CA GLY A 174 8.60 10.79 -12.48
C GLY A 174 8.42 10.94 -13.99
N SER A 175 8.05 9.88 -14.70
CA SER A 175 7.81 9.92 -16.14
C SER A 175 6.58 10.74 -16.53
N VAL A 176 5.48 10.62 -15.78
CA VAL A 176 4.24 11.38 -16.04
C VAL A 176 4.41 12.88 -15.75
N PHE A 177 5.06 13.23 -14.64
CA PHE A 177 5.20 14.62 -14.22
C PHE A 177 6.49 15.30 -14.70
N GLN A 178 7.38 14.56 -15.35
CA GLN A 178 8.71 15.02 -15.80
C GLN A 178 9.49 15.73 -14.68
N PHE A 179 9.57 15.08 -13.51
CA PHE A 179 10.32 15.65 -12.39
C PHE A 179 11.83 15.51 -12.60
N THR A 180 12.52 16.64 -12.77
CA THR A 180 13.99 16.73 -12.81
C THR A 180 14.49 17.65 -11.70
N LYS A 181 14.41 17.18 -10.45
CA LYS A 181 14.93 17.91 -9.28
C LYS A 181 15.79 16.99 -8.41
N SER A 182 17.04 16.82 -8.83
CA SER A 182 18.06 15.94 -8.22
C SER A 182 18.15 16.05 -6.69
N LEU A 183 18.23 17.28 -6.15
CA LEU A 183 18.30 17.50 -4.70
C LEU A 183 17.08 16.95 -3.94
N LYS A 184 15.87 17.24 -4.46
CA LYS A 184 14.62 16.77 -3.84
C LYS A 184 14.47 15.25 -3.99
N ALA A 185 14.95 14.68 -5.08
CA ALA A 185 14.98 13.24 -5.29
C ALA A 185 15.88 12.54 -4.25
N ASN A 186 17.08 13.07 -4.01
CA ASN A 186 18.00 12.52 -3.03
C ASN A 186 17.43 12.60 -1.59
N ILE A 187 16.82 13.74 -1.21
CA ILE A 187 16.13 13.87 0.09
C ILE A 187 15.02 12.81 0.25
N LYS A 188 14.24 12.56 -0.81
CA LYS A 188 13.19 11.53 -0.79
C LYS A 188 13.76 10.12 -0.66
N LEU A 189 14.86 9.81 -1.35
CA LEU A 189 15.55 8.53 -1.22
C LEU A 189 16.08 8.30 0.19
N LYS A 190 16.73 9.31 0.79
CA LYS A 190 17.19 9.23 2.19
C LYS A 190 16.02 9.02 3.16
N SER A 191 14.91 9.70 2.93
CA SER A 191 13.68 9.50 3.72
C SER A 191 13.10 8.10 3.55
N LEU A 192 13.04 7.59 2.31
CA LEU A 192 12.61 6.21 2.03
C LEU A 192 13.52 5.21 2.75
N TRP A 193 14.83 5.32 2.58
CA TRP A 193 15.81 4.45 3.23
C TRP A 193 15.74 4.49 4.76
N LYS A 194 15.51 5.68 5.34
CA LYS A 194 15.26 5.82 6.77
C LYS A 194 14.02 5.03 7.21
N ASN A 195 12.98 4.98 6.38
CA ASN A 195 11.71 4.31 6.69
C ASN A 195 11.69 2.81 6.36
N THR A 196 12.66 2.32 5.59
CA THR A 196 12.88 0.88 5.38
C THR A 196 13.57 0.29 6.61
N LEU A 197 12.86 -0.57 7.34
CA LEU A 197 13.33 -1.23 8.56
C LEU A 197 14.16 -2.46 8.25
N GLN A 198 13.62 -3.35 7.39
CA GLN A 198 14.29 -4.59 7.03
C GLN A 198 15.10 -4.38 5.75
N ARG A 199 16.41 -4.17 5.92
CA ARG A 199 17.32 -3.74 4.84
C ARG A 199 18.00 -4.88 4.07
N THR A 200 17.83 -6.12 4.53
CA THR A 200 18.33 -7.30 3.82
C THR A 200 17.45 -7.58 2.61
N GLN A 201 18.02 -7.48 1.41
CA GLN A 201 17.34 -7.88 0.18
C GLN A 201 17.50 -9.37 -0.10
N LYS A 202 16.53 -9.94 -0.82
CA LYS A 202 16.53 -11.35 -1.26
C LYS A 202 16.41 -11.50 -2.77
N THR A 203 15.79 -10.54 -3.45
CA THR A 203 15.45 -10.69 -4.88
C THR A 203 16.50 -10.08 -5.82
N GLY A 204 17.31 -9.13 -5.33
CA GLY A 204 18.23 -8.35 -6.16
C GLY A 204 17.57 -7.25 -7.01
N LEU A 205 16.25 -7.06 -6.91
CA LEU A 205 15.52 -6.08 -7.73
C LEU A 205 15.64 -4.63 -7.25
N ALA A 206 15.79 -4.42 -5.93
CA ALA A 206 15.83 -3.07 -5.37
C ALA A 206 17.04 -2.23 -5.85
N PRO A 207 18.26 -2.77 -5.99
CA PRO A 207 19.38 -2.08 -6.62
C PRO A 207 19.09 -1.65 -8.05
N LEU A 208 18.50 -2.54 -8.87
CA LEU A 208 18.15 -2.22 -10.26
C LEU A 208 17.11 -1.09 -10.33
N LEU A 209 16.10 -1.12 -9.45
CA LEU A 209 15.11 -0.04 -9.35
C LEU A 209 15.72 1.26 -8.84
N LEU A 210 16.67 1.19 -7.91
CA LEU A 210 17.38 2.38 -7.43
C LEU A 210 18.18 3.02 -8.57
N ASP A 211 18.86 2.21 -9.37
CA ASP A 211 19.63 2.65 -10.53
C ASP A 211 18.72 3.31 -11.59
N CYS A 212 17.60 2.66 -11.94
CA CYS A 212 16.58 3.25 -12.83
C CYS A 212 16.07 4.61 -12.30
N TYR A 213 15.80 4.72 -11.00
CA TYR A 213 15.37 5.97 -10.38
C TYR A 213 16.46 7.04 -10.41
N CYS A 214 17.71 6.66 -10.13
CA CYS A 214 18.84 7.57 -10.12
C CYS A 214 19.09 8.13 -11.52
N HIS A 215 19.11 7.26 -12.53
CA HIS A 215 19.22 7.64 -13.94
C HIS A 215 18.11 8.60 -14.36
N GLN A 216 16.84 8.30 -14.06
CA GLN A 216 15.72 9.17 -14.38
C GLN A 216 15.83 10.57 -13.73
N GLN A 217 16.42 10.66 -12.53
CA GLN A 217 16.55 11.91 -11.79
C GLN A 217 17.86 12.66 -12.04
N GLY A 218 18.76 12.10 -12.89
CA GLY A 218 20.08 12.66 -13.15
C GLY A 218 20.99 12.68 -11.92
N ILE A 219 20.91 11.64 -11.08
CA ILE A 219 21.76 11.46 -9.89
C ILE A 219 22.53 10.14 -9.99
N THR A 220 23.63 10.01 -9.26
CA THR A 220 24.38 8.75 -9.17
C THR A 220 23.97 7.97 -7.92
N VAL A 221 24.08 6.64 -7.97
CA VAL A 221 23.70 5.76 -6.85
C VAL A 221 24.56 6.06 -5.61
N GLU A 222 25.85 6.36 -5.80
CA GLU A 222 26.80 6.66 -4.72
C GLU A 222 26.37 7.91 -3.94
N SER A 223 25.82 8.91 -4.62
CA SER A 223 25.36 10.17 -4.01
C SER A 223 24.20 9.98 -3.02
N THR A 224 23.52 8.82 -3.07
CA THR A 224 22.36 8.53 -2.22
C THR A 224 22.76 8.07 -0.82
N GLY A 225 23.94 7.47 -0.67
CA GLY A 225 24.38 6.81 0.58
C GLY A 225 23.58 5.55 0.93
N ILE A 226 22.84 4.98 -0.04
CA ILE A 226 22.11 3.73 0.12
C ILE A 226 23.01 2.59 -0.31
N THR A 227 23.12 1.57 0.54
CA THR A 227 23.94 0.37 0.30
C THR A 227 23.08 -0.87 0.52
N PHE A 228 23.15 -1.81 -0.40
CA PHE A 228 22.48 -3.11 -0.30
C PHE A 228 23.50 -4.22 -0.05
N ASN A 229 23.08 -5.33 0.55
CA ASN A 229 23.87 -6.56 0.56
C ASN A 229 23.97 -7.15 -0.86
N GLU A 230 25.12 -7.71 -1.23
CA GLU A 230 25.29 -8.34 -2.55
C GLU A 230 24.38 -9.56 -2.69
N VAL A 231 23.47 -9.51 -3.67
CA VAL A 231 22.54 -10.61 -4.00
C VAL A 231 22.34 -10.60 -5.51
N SER A 232 22.62 -11.73 -6.15
CA SER A 232 22.30 -11.93 -7.56
C SER A 232 20.79 -11.90 -7.78
N VAL A 233 20.36 -11.36 -8.91
CA VAL A 233 18.94 -11.32 -9.27
C VAL A 233 18.40 -12.74 -9.34
N ALA A 234 17.43 -13.06 -8.49
CA ALA A 234 16.82 -14.37 -8.40
C ALA A 234 15.31 -14.23 -8.62
N LEU A 235 14.85 -14.65 -9.80
CA LEU A 235 13.46 -14.59 -10.22
C LEU A 235 12.91 -16.00 -10.46
N PRO A 236 11.63 -16.26 -10.10
CA PRO A 236 11.02 -17.55 -10.32
C PRO A 236 10.87 -17.82 -11.83
N SER A 237 10.87 -19.08 -12.24
CA SER A 237 10.57 -19.47 -13.62
C SER A 237 9.21 -20.14 -13.72
N THR A 238 8.56 -20.00 -14.87
CA THR A 238 7.35 -20.74 -15.21
C THR A 238 7.63 -22.19 -15.64
N SER A 239 8.91 -22.52 -15.86
CA SER A 239 9.37 -23.86 -16.19
C SER A 239 8.99 -24.86 -15.09
N GLY A 240 8.19 -25.87 -15.45
CA GLY A 240 7.77 -26.94 -14.53
C GLY A 240 6.38 -26.78 -13.92
N LEU A 241 5.62 -25.73 -14.26
CA LEU A 241 4.20 -25.62 -13.92
C LEU A 241 3.38 -26.59 -14.77
N LYS A 242 2.64 -27.50 -14.14
CA LYS A 242 2.00 -28.62 -14.85
C LYS A 242 0.54 -28.35 -15.19
N ASP A 243 -0.23 -27.81 -14.24
CA ASP A 243 -1.68 -27.64 -14.38
C ASP A 243 -2.11 -26.17 -14.38
N ALA A 244 -3.37 -25.92 -14.74
CA ALA A 244 -3.93 -24.57 -14.79
C ALA A 244 -3.98 -23.89 -13.40
N VAL A 245 -4.14 -24.67 -12.33
CA VAL A 245 -4.25 -24.14 -10.96
C VAL A 245 -2.91 -23.62 -10.46
N GLU A 246 -1.83 -24.35 -10.72
CA GLU A 246 -0.45 -23.95 -10.45
C GLU A 246 -0.08 -22.69 -11.24
N LYS A 247 -0.47 -22.66 -12.53
CA LYS A 247 -0.27 -21.50 -13.41
C LYS A 247 -1.01 -20.25 -12.91
N GLU A 248 -2.28 -20.37 -12.55
CA GLU A 248 -3.06 -19.26 -11.97
C GLU A 248 -2.49 -18.80 -10.63
N LYS A 249 -2.09 -19.74 -9.77
CA LYS A 249 -1.47 -19.42 -8.48
C LYS A 249 -0.14 -18.70 -8.67
N PHE A 250 0.68 -19.14 -9.61
CA PHE A 250 1.94 -18.48 -9.96
C PHE A 250 1.69 -17.05 -10.43
N ALA A 251 0.79 -16.87 -11.40
CA ALA A 251 0.42 -15.56 -11.92
C ALA A 251 -0.05 -14.63 -10.81
N ASN A 252 -0.97 -15.08 -9.95
CA ASN A 252 -1.47 -14.28 -8.82
C ASN A 252 -0.39 -13.95 -7.78
N THR A 253 0.58 -14.85 -7.56
CA THR A 253 1.63 -14.67 -6.56
C THR A 253 2.67 -13.65 -7.01
N TYR A 254 3.08 -13.71 -8.27
CA TYR A 254 4.19 -12.92 -8.81
C TYR A 254 3.76 -11.71 -9.64
N GLU A 255 2.47 -11.38 -9.67
CA GLU A 255 1.93 -10.20 -10.37
C GLU A 255 2.60 -8.89 -9.93
N ALA A 256 2.87 -8.70 -8.64
CA ALA A 256 3.57 -7.51 -8.17
C ALA A 256 5.06 -7.50 -8.59
N THR A 257 5.72 -8.66 -8.56
CA THR A 257 7.10 -8.83 -9.06
C THR A 257 7.17 -8.49 -10.55
N TYR A 258 6.18 -8.93 -11.33
CA TYR A 258 6.06 -8.61 -12.74
C TYR A 258 5.97 -7.10 -13.00
N LEU A 259 5.22 -6.35 -12.18
CA LEU A 259 5.16 -4.88 -12.29
C LEU A 259 6.52 -4.23 -12.00
N LEU A 260 7.25 -4.72 -11.00
CA LEU A 260 8.61 -4.24 -10.69
C LEU A 260 9.56 -4.52 -11.87
N THR A 261 9.58 -5.73 -12.41
CA THR A 261 10.47 -6.12 -13.50
C THR A 261 10.13 -5.44 -14.81
N ARG A 262 8.85 -5.23 -15.14
CA ARG A 262 8.43 -4.40 -16.29
C ARG A 262 8.86 -2.95 -16.14
N THR A 263 8.81 -2.39 -14.92
CA THR A 263 9.34 -1.04 -14.68
C THR A 263 10.85 -0.98 -14.88
N ILE A 264 11.60 -1.97 -14.41
CA ILE A 264 13.05 -2.04 -14.68
C ILE A 264 13.31 -2.13 -16.18
N GLN A 265 12.59 -2.99 -16.90
CA GLN A 265 12.75 -3.16 -18.35
C GLN A 265 12.48 -1.87 -19.11
N GLU A 266 11.49 -1.07 -18.70
CA GLU A 266 11.15 0.20 -19.36
C GLU A 266 12.14 1.32 -19.06
N PHE A 267 12.68 1.38 -17.84
CA PHE A 267 13.51 2.49 -17.36
C PHE A 267 14.99 2.14 -17.18
N ALA A 268 15.43 1.01 -17.73
CA ALA A 268 16.82 0.56 -17.64
C ALA A 268 17.78 1.61 -18.23
N PRO A 269 18.85 1.99 -17.51
CA PRO A 269 19.85 2.91 -18.04
C PRO A 269 20.46 2.36 -19.33
N ASN A 270 20.60 3.23 -20.34
CA ASN A 270 21.19 2.90 -21.65
C ASN A 270 20.52 1.71 -22.39
N GLY A 271 19.32 1.28 -21.99
CA GLY A 271 18.64 0.12 -22.55
C GLY A 271 19.21 -1.23 -22.12
N GLU A 272 20.14 -1.27 -21.16
CA GLU A 272 20.75 -2.50 -20.69
C GLU A 272 19.86 -3.19 -19.64
N VAL A 273 18.97 -4.05 -20.10
CA VAL A 273 18.09 -4.82 -19.22
C VAL A 273 18.81 -6.06 -18.72
N ASN A 274 18.76 -6.30 -17.40
CA ASN A 274 19.27 -7.52 -16.80
C ASN A 274 18.61 -8.77 -17.42
N LYS A 275 19.41 -9.78 -17.78
CA LYS A 275 18.96 -10.99 -18.49
C LYS A 275 17.84 -11.75 -17.76
N GLU A 276 17.93 -11.86 -16.44
CA GLU A 276 16.93 -12.56 -15.62
C GLU A 276 15.59 -11.79 -15.59
N VAL A 277 15.66 -10.45 -15.57
CA VAL A 277 14.50 -9.58 -15.65
C VAL A 277 13.79 -9.74 -16.99
N ALA A 278 14.54 -9.70 -18.10
CA ALA A 278 13.98 -9.90 -19.44
C ALA A 278 13.32 -11.29 -19.57
N ARG A 279 14.02 -12.36 -19.16
CA ARG A 279 13.49 -13.73 -19.18
C ARG A 279 12.17 -13.83 -18.42
N PHE A 280 12.14 -13.36 -17.17
CA PHE A 280 10.95 -13.47 -16.33
C PHE A 280 9.76 -12.69 -16.91
N VAL A 281 10.00 -11.50 -17.49
CA VAL A 281 8.93 -10.74 -18.14
C VAL A 281 8.32 -11.52 -19.31
N ASP A 282 9.15 -12.10 -20.16
CA ASP A 282 8.68 -12.84 -21.34
C ASP A 282 7.94 -14.11 -20.94
N GLU A 283 8.47 -14.86 -19.97
CA GLU A 283 7.82 -16.05 -19.38
C GLU A 283 6.46 -15.70 -18.76
N TYR A 284 6.38 -14.62 -17.99
CA TYR A 284 5.13 -14.20 -17.34
C TYR A 284 4.09 -13.74 -18.36
N LYS A 285 4.49 -13.00 -19.40
CA LYS A 285 3.59 -12.59 -20.49
C LYS A 285 3.04 -13.80 -21.23
N ALA A 286 3.89 -14.75 -21.60
CA ALA A 286 3.47 -16.00 -22.24
C ALA A 286 2.47 -16.76 -21.37
N LEU A 287 2.74 -16.89 -20.06
CA LEU A 287 1.84 -17.51 -19.10
C LEU A 287 0.46 -16.83 -19.04
N LYS A 288 0.41 -15.49 -19.06
CA LYS A 288 -0.87 -14.75 -19.03
C LYS A 288 -1.68 -14.97 -20.31
N VAL A 289 -1.02 -15.07 -21.46
CA VAL A 289 -1.67 -15.41 -22.74
C VAL A 289 -2.24 -16.83 -22.69
N GLU A 290 -1.50 -17.80 -22.16
CA GLU A 290 -1.99 -19.17 -21.96
C GLU A 290 -3.23 -19.23 -21.04
N LEU A 291 -3.29 -18.35 -20.04
CA LEU A 291 -4.45 -18.19 -19.14
C LEU A 291 -5.59 -17.36 -19.76
N GLY A 292 -5.53 -17.03 -21.05
CA GLY A 292 -6.57 -16.29 -21.77
C GLY A 292 -6.59 -14.78 -21.52
N VAL A 293 -5.57 -14.21 -20.88
CA VAL A 293 -5.44 -12.77 -20.65
C VAL A 293 -4.61 -12.17 -21.78
N THR A 294 -5.27 -11.48 -22.69
CA THR A 294 -4.65 -10.93 -23.91
C THR A 294 -4.00 -9.56 -23.72
N SER A 295 -4.31 -8.85 -22.63
CA SER A 295 -3.78 -7.51 -22.37
C SER A 295 -2.82 -7.50 -21.19
N ASP A 296 -1.70 -6.82 -21.36
CA ASP A 296 -0.67 -6.66 -20.34
C ASP A 296 -1.21 -5.79 -19.20
N ILE A 297 -1.28 -6.36 -17.98
CA ILE A 297 -1.73 -5.65 -16.79
C ILE A 297 -0.89 -4.40 -16.50
N TYR A 298 0.40 -4.44 -16.83
CA TYR A 298 1.29 -3.30 -16.65
C TYR A 298 0.87 -2.14 -17.56
N ASP A 299 0.56 -2.42 -18.83
CA ASP A 299 0.15 -1.41 -19.80
C ASP A 299 -1.22 -0.83 -19.44
N GLN A 300 -2.17 -1.67 -19.02
CA GLN A 300 -3.47 -1.21 -18.50
C GLN A 300 -3.32 -0.28 -17.28
N PHE A 301 -2.46 -0.66 -16.33
CA PHE A 301 -2.15 0.15 -15.16
C PHE A 301 -1.49 1.46 -15.55
N LYS A 302 -0.57 1.45 -16.51
CA LYS A 302 0.07 2.66 -17.02
C LYS A 302 -0.92 3.62 -17.67
N ILE A 303 -1.87 3.12 -18.46
CA ILE A 303 -2.95 3.94 -19.05
C ILE A 303 -3.78 4.58 -17.94
N THR A 304 -4.34 3.76 -17.03
CA THR A 304 -5.19 4.24 -15.93
C THR A 304 -4.48 5.28 -15.06
N MET A 305 -3.21 5.02 -14.75
CA MET A 305 -2.36 5.88 -13.94
C MET A 305 -2.09 7.20 -14.68
N THR A 306 -1.73 7.15 -15.96
CA THR A 306 -1.46 8.36 -16.75
C THR A 306 -2.69 9.27 -16.82
N GLU A 307 -3.87 8.71 -17.07
CA GLU A 307 -5.14 9.46 -17.05
C GLU A 307 -5.36 10.13 -15.69
N LEU A 308 -5.28 9.34 -14.61
CA LEU A 308 -5.55 9.81 -13.25
C LEU A 308 -4.59 10.92 -12.82
N TRP A 309 -3.29 10.73 -13.04
CA TRP A 309 -2.27 11.67 -12.58
C TRP A 309 -2.22 12.92 -13.45
N THR A 310 -2.60 12.84 -14.73
CA THR A 310 -2.74 14.01 -15.59
C THR A 310 -3.90 14.89 -15.13
N VAL A 311 -5.06 14.31 -14.81
CA VAL A 311 -6.20 15.04 -14.22
C VAL A 311 -5.78 15.74 -12.92
N LYS A 312 -5.12 15.02 -12.00
CA LYS A 312 -4.62 15.60 -10.75
C LYS A 312 -3.58 16.70 -10.96
N ASN A 313 -2.74 16.59 -12.00
CA ASN A 313 -1.77 17.64 -12.33
C ASN A 313 -2.50 18.93 -12.74
N THR A 314 -3.52 18.79 -13.60
CA THR A 314 -4.34 19.91 -14.07
C THR A 314 -5.08 20.57 -12.92
N GLU A 315 -5.70 19.80 -12.03
CA GLU A 315 -6.34 20.33 -10.82
C GLU A 315 -5.35 21.05 -9.91
N ARG A 316 -4.15 20.50 -9.72
CA ARG A 316 -3.11 21.12 -8.91
C ARG A 316 -2.63 22.46 -9.50
N LYS A 317 -2.48 22.53 -10.82
CA LYS A 317 -2.14 23.78 -11.52
C LYS A 317 -3.24 24.83 -11.35
N LYS A 318 -4.52 24.43 -11.49
CA LYS A 318 -5.68 25.31 -11.26
C LYS A 318 -5.71 25.84 -9.82
N ARG A 319 -5.51 24.97 -8.81
CA ARG A 319 -5.50 25.39 -7.40
C ARG A 319 -4.38 26.39 -7.10
N LYS A 320 -3.17 26.13 -7.60
CA LYS A 320 -2.03 27.06 -7.43
C LYS A 320 -2.26 28.40 -8.11
N ALA A 321 -2.87 28.40 -9.30
CA ALA A 321 -3.21 29.64 -9.99
C ALA A 321 -4.26 30.44 -9.19
N ALA A 322 -5.28 29.77 -8.65
CA ALA A 322 -6.29 30.41 -7.81
C ALA A 322 -5.71 30.97 -6.49
N GLU A 323 -4.80 30.23 -5.86
CA GLU A 323 -4.09 30.67 -4.65
C GLU A 323 -3.21 31.89 -4.92
N ALA A 324 -2.41 31.87 -6.00
CA ALA A 324 -1.60 33.02 -6.40
C ALA A 324 -2.45 34.27 -6.71
N VAL A 325 -3.63 34.10 -7.31
CA VAL A 325 -4.56 35.22 -7.55
C VAL A 325 -5.13 35.78 -6.24
N ARG A 326 -5.43 34.92 -5.26
CA ARG A 326 -5.91 35.37 -3.95
C ARG A 326 -4.80 36.14 -3.21
N ASP A 327 -3.61 35.57 -3.13
CA ASP A 327 -2.47 36.17 -2.43
C ASP A 327 -2.08 37.52 -3.07
N ALA A 328 -2.15 37.62 -4.41
CA ALA A 328 -1.93 38.89 -5.12
C ALA A 328 -3.01 39.94 -4.82
N LYS A 329 -4.28 39.54 -4.67
CA LYS A 329 -5.36 40.45 -4.27
C LYS A 329 -5.20 40.95 -2.84
N GLU A 330 -4.85 40.06 -1.91
CA GLU A 330 -4.58 40.43 -0.51
C GLU A 330 -3.42 41.43 -0.44
N THR A 331 -2.33 41.18 -1.17
CA THR A 331 -1.18 42.11 -1.25
C THR A 331 -1.56 43.46 -1.86
N ALA A 332 -2.44 43.49 -2.85
CA ALA A 332 -2.91 44.74 -3.46
C ALA A 332 -3.74 45.59 -2.50
N ILE A 333 -4.63 44.95 -1.72
CA ILE A 333 -5.44 45.62 -0.70
C ILE A 333 -4.56 46.19 0.41
N GLU A 334 -3.59 45.41 0.92
CA GLU A 334 -2.65 45.88 1.95
C GLU A 334 -1.84 47.10 1.48
N ASN A 335 -1.42 47.11 0.21
CA ASN A 335 -0.69 48.25 -0.37
C ASN A 335 -1.58 49.49 -0.56
N GLU A 336 -2.85 49.31 -0.96
CA GLU A 336 -3.82 50.42 -1.08
C GLU A 336 -4.15 51.03 0.30
N GLU A 337 -4.34 50.19 1.32
CA GLU A 337 -4.58 50.64 2.70
C GLU A 337 -3.37 51.40 3.27
N ALA A 338 -2.15 50.88 3.05
CA ALA A 338 -0.93 51.55 3.47
C ALA A 338 -0.73 52.91 2.76
N ALA A 339 -1.04 52.99 1.46
CA ALA A 339 -0.98 54.23 0.70
C ALA A 339 -2.03 55.25 1.17
N ALA A 340 -3.25 54.80 1.47
CA ALA A 340 -4.30 55.66 2.01
C ALA A 340 -3.98 56.17 3.42
N GLU A 341 -3.31 55.38 4.26
CA GLU A 341 -2.86 55.81 5.59
C GLU A 341 -1.71 56.81 5.51
N ALA A 342 -0.76 56.63 4.58
CA ALA A 342 0.31 57.58 4.33
C ALA A 342 -0.23 58.93 3.82
N ALA A 343 -1.23 58.91 2.94
CA ALA A 343 -1.88 60.13 2.42
C ALA A 343 -2.66 60.90 3.50
N LYS A 344 -3.15 60.24 4.57
CA LYS A 344 -3.79 60.89 5.71
C LYS A 344 -2.82 61.54 6.70
N LYS A 345 -1.52 61.21 6.62
CA LYS A 345 -0.47 61.73 7.52
C LYS A 345 0.28 62.94 6.92
N LEU A 346 0.00 63.28 5.67
CA LEU A 346 0.38 64.53 5.00
C LEU A 346 -0.73 65.55 5.14
#